data_AF-A0A256WGZ8-F1
#
_entry.id   AF-A0A256WGZ8-F1
#
_cell.length_a   1.000
_cell.length_b   1.000
_cell.length_c   1.000
_cell.angle_alpha   90.00
_cell.angle_beta   90.00
_cell.angle_gamma   90.00
#
_symmetry.space_group_name_H-M   'P 1'
#
loop_
_entity.id
_entity.type
_entity.pdbx_description
1 polymer ?
#
loop_
_entity_poly.entity_id
_entity_poly.type
_entity_poly.pdbx_seq_one_letter_code
_entity_poly.pdbx_strand_id
1 'polypeptide(L)' 'MTDGEEYFKIAKIQNDVSKFDYNVQIKAFEKIFASKQARYIKVFARNHNYCPKGHLGEGNEGFIFMDEIIVE' A
#
# COMPACT_ATOMS: atom_id res chain seq x y z
N MET A 1 -11.72 -7.53 19.96
CA MET A 1 -10.58 -6.86 19.29
C MET A 1 -11.05 -5.47 18.87
N THR A 2 -11.01 -4.54 19.82
CA THR A 2 -11.37 -3.11 19.63
C THR A 2 -10.46 -2.22 20.47
N ASP A 3 -9.37 -2.78 20.99
CA ASP A 3 -8.40 -2.20 21.92
C ASP A 3 -7.30 -1.40 21.19
N GLY A 4 -7.04 -1.71 19.92
CA GLY A 4 -5.96 -1.08 19.15
C GLY A 4 -4.61 -1.79 19.30
N GLU A 5 -4.58 -2.97 19.92
CA GLU A 5 -3.38 -3.79 20.10
C GLU A 5 -3.41 -5.01 19.18
N GLU A 6 -4.55 -5.72 19.17
CA GLU A 6 -4.77 -6.92 18.36
C GLU A 6 -5.52 -6.56 17.07
N TYR A 7 -4.97 -6.97 15.92
CA TYR A 7 -5.52 -6.68 14.60
C TYR A 7 -5.70 -7.95 13.77
N PHE A 8 -6.80 -8.03 13.04
CA PHE A 8 -7.02 -9.04 12.01
C PHE A 8 -7.01 -8.41 10.63
N LYS A 9 -6.53 -9.17 9.65
CA LYS A 9 -6.41 -8.70 8.27
C LYS A 9 -7.75 -8.75 7.55
N ILE A 10 -8.16 -7.63 6.95
CA ILE A 10 -9.42 -7.52 6.18
C ILE A 10 -9.22 -7.41 4.67
N ALA A 11 -8.06 -6.89 4.25
CA ALA A 11 -7.75 -6.68 2.84
C ALA A 11 -6.25 -6.79 2.57
N LYS A 12 -5.91 -7.11 1.31
CA LYS A 12 -4.59 -6.92 0.71
C LYS A 12 -4.84 -6.52 -0.74
N ILE A 13 -4.20 -5.43 -1.15
CA ILE A 13 -4.17 -5.00 -2.54
C ILE A 13 -2.74 -5.23 -3.03
N GLN A 14 -2.59 -5.88 -4.17
CA GLN A 14 -1.30 -6.08 -4.80
C GLN A 14 -1.12 -5.00 -5.86
N ASN A 15 0.04 -4.35 -5.87
CA ASN A 15 0.37 -3.43 -6.95
C ASN A 15 0.67 -4.23 -8.22
N ASP A 16 -0.05 -3.90 -9.27
CA ASP A 16 0.02 -4.47 -10.61
C ASP A 16 0.77 -3.55 -11.60
N VAL A 17 1.15 -2.35 -11.18
CA VAL A 17 2.02 -1.46 -11.97
C VAL A 17 3.41 -2.10 -12.06
N SER A 18 3.90 -2.23 -13.30
CA SER A 18 5.24 -2.74 -13.54
C SER A 18 6.27 -1.87 -12.85
N LYS A 19 7.24 -2.50 -12.19
CA LYS A 19 8.40 -1.81 -11.61
C LYS A 19 9.32 -1.17 -12.65
N PHE A 20 9.06 -1.34 -13.94
CA PHE A 20 9.76 -0.70 -15.06
C PHE A 20 8.84 0.25 -15.84
N ASP A 21 7.65 0.52 -15.32
CA ASP A 21 6.80 1.59 -15.81
C ASP A 21 7.32 2.92 -15.24
N TYR A 22 7.79 3.80 -16.14
CA TYR A 22 8.35 5.10 -15.79
C TYR A 22 7.35 6.25 -16.01
N ASN A 23 6.09 5.95 -16.32
CA ASN A 23 5.06 6.96 -16.46
C ASN A 23 4.67 7.55 -15.11
N VAL A 24 4.55 8.87 -15.05
CA VAL A 24 3.95 9.56 -13.89
C VAL A 24 2.45 9.26 -13.91
N GLN A 25 1.97 8.61 -12.87
CA GLN A 25 0.57 8.21 -12.77
C GLN A 25 0.11 8.27 -11.31
N ILE A 26 -1.17 8.60 -11.12
CA ILE A 26 -1.87 8.45 -9.85
C ILE A 26 -2.67 7.16 -9.94
N LYS A 27 -2.49 6.27 -8.96
CA LYS A 27 -3.23 5.01 -8.86
C LYS A 27 -3.93 4.93 -7.52
N ALA A 28 -5.26 4.87 -7.56
CA ALA A 28 -6.05 4.55 -6.39
C ALA A 28 -5.92 3.05 -6.04
N PHE A 29 -5.65 2.75 -4.77
CA PHE A 29 -5.61 1.39 -4.24
C PHE A 29 -6.87 1.13 -3.41
N GLU A 30 -7.91 0.61 -4.06
CA GLU A 30 -9.24 0.44 -3.46
C GLU A 30 -9.62 -1.03 -3.23
N LYS A 31 -10.37 -1.28 -2.16
CA LYS A 31 -10.95 -2.61 -1.90
C LYS A 31 -12.25 -2.50 -1.11
N ILE A 32 -13.31 -3.12 -1.63
CA ILE A 32 -14.57 -3.32 -0.92
C ILE A 32 -14.47 -4.63 -0.11
N PHE A 33 -14.93 -4.57 1.14
CA PHE A 33 -15.01 -5.72 2.05
C PHE A 33 -16.32 -5.66 2.85
N ALA A 34 -16.70 -6.79 3.46
CA ALA A 34 -17.89 -6.83 4.31
C ALA A 34 -17.75 -5.82 5.46
N SER A 35 -18.82 -5.06 5.72
CA SER A 35 -18.84 -4.05 6.78
C SER A 35 -18.49 -4.67 8.14
N LYS A 36 -17.65 -3.98 8.90
CA LYS A 36 -17.23 -4.39 10.25
C LYS A 36 -17.25 -3.19 11.18
N GLN A 37 -17.79 -3.40 12.36
CA GLN A 37 -17.66 -2.41 13.43
C GLN A 37 -16.20 -2.39 13.91
N ALA A 38 -15.53 -1.25 13.76
CA ALA A 38 -14.15 -1.06 14.19
C ALA A 38 -13.96 0.38 14.68
N ARG A 39 -13.02 0.56 15.62
CA ARG A 39 -12.57 1.87 16.10
C ARG A 39 -11.19 2.25 15.56
N TYR A 40 -10.37 1.25 15.27
CA TYR A 40 -8.99 1.41 14.84
C TYR A 40 -8.76 0.68 13.53
N ILE A 41 -8.07 1.34 12.61
CA ILE A 41 -7.66 0.79 11.32
C ILE A 41 -6.14 0.90 11.24
N LYS A 42 -5.49 -0.20 10.87
CA LYS A 42 -4.05 -0.26 10.68
C LYS A 42 -3.75 -0.55 9.21
N VAL A 43 -3.11 0.41 8.56
CA VAL A 43 -2.74 0.34 7.14
C VAL A 43 -1.24 0.07 7.02
N PHE A 44 -0.87 -0.85 6.14
CA PHE A 44 0.52 -1.15 5.81
C PHE A 44 0.75 -0.94 4.31
N ALA A 45 1.63 -0.02 3.96
CA ALA A 45 2.19 0.13 2.62
C ALA A 45 3.64 -0.38 2.64
N ARG A 46 4.02 -1.18 1.63
CA ARG A 46 5.37 -1.76 1.51
C ARG A 46 5.96 -1.42 0.15
N ASN A 47 7.20 -0.92 0.15
CA ASN A 47 8.01 -0.71 -1.04
C ASN A 47 8.89 -1.94 -1.32
N HIS A 48 9.79 -1.81 -2.27
CA HIS A 48 10.79 -2.84 -2.62
C HIS A 48 12.03 -2.84 -1.70
N ASN A 49 12.06 -2.00 -0.65
CA ASN A 49 13.26 -1.54 0.08
C ASN A 49 14.27 -0.83 -0.82
N TYR A 50 14.81 -1.54 -1.82
CA TYR A 50 15.73 -1.03 -2.84
C TYR A 50 15.17 -1.24 -4.25
N CYS A 51 15.53 -0.37 -5.19
CA CYS A 51 15.18 -0.49 -6.59
C CYS A 51 15.81 -1.76 -7.20
N PRO A 52 15.02 -2.57 -7.94
CA PRO A 52 15.48 -3.84 -8.49
C PRO A 52 16.45 -3.64 -9.66
N LYS A 53 17.13 -4.73 -10.05
CA LYS A 53 17.99 -4.76 -11.23
C LYS A 53 17.23 -4.35 -12.50
N GLY A 54 17.84 -3.47 -13.29
CA GLY A 54 17.29 -2.89 -14.52
C GLY A 54 16.38 -1.68 -14.31
N HIS A 55 16.18 -1.23 -13.07
CA HIS A 55 15.45 0.01 -12.77
C HIS A 55 16.37 1.23 -12.89
N LEU A 56 15.84 2.40 -13.29
CA LEU A 56 16.63 3.64 -13.38
C LEU A 56 17.37 4.00 -12.07
N GLY A 57 16.80 3.62 -10.93
CA GLY A 57 17.39 3.81 -9.61
C GLY A 57 18.06 2.57 -9.00
N GLU A 58 18.41 1.54 -9.78
CA GLU A 58 18.95 0.25 -9.31
C GLU A 58 19.88 0.38 -8.09
N GLY A 59 19.61 -0.40 -7.03
CA GLY A 59 20.42 -0.44 -5.82
C GLY A 59 20.17 0.69 -4.81
N ASN A 60 19.47 1.77 -5.19
CA ASN A 60 19.07 2.84 -4.27
C ASN A 60 17.78 2.52 -3.53
N GLU A 61 17.50 3.25 -2.45
CA GLU A 61 16.28 3.10 -1.65
C GLU A 61 15.02 3.44 -2.46
N GLY A 62 13.96 2.65 -2.27
CA GLY A 62 12.65 2.93 -2.82
C GLY A 62 11.83 3.81 -1.88
N PHE A 63 11.01 4.70 -2.44
CA PHE A 63 10.13 5.58 -1.67
C PHE A 63 8.66 5.28 -1.94
N ILE A 64 7.80 5.52 -0.96
CA ILE A 64 6.34 5.51 -1.12
C ILE A 64 5.87 6.95 -0.98
N PHE A 65 5.05 7.39 -1.94
CA PHE A 65 4.35 8.66 -1.90
C PHE A 65 2.85 8.38 -1.90
N MET A 66 2.13 9.05 -1.01
CA MET A 66 0.68 8.92 -0.85
C MET A 66 0.16 10.24 -0.27
N ASP A 67 -1.05 10.60 -0.67
CA ASP A 67 -1.80 11.78 -0.29
C ASP A 67 -2.81 11.45 0.82
N GLU A 68 -3.82 10.62 0.52
CA GLU A 68 -4.92 10.33 1.41
C GLU A 68 -5.13 8.83 1.68
N ILE A 69 -5.69 8.54 2.86
CA ILE A 69 -6.32 7.26 3.19
C ILE A 69 -7.80 7.54 3.40
N ILE A 70 -8.64 6.99 2.54
CA ILE A 70 -10.10 7.15 2.61
C ILE A 70 -10.73 5.89 3.22
N VAL A 71 -11.65 6.08 4.15
CA VAL A 71 -12.42 5.02 4.81
C VAL A 71 -13.90 5.40 4.76
N GLU A 72 -14.73 4.50 4.23
CA GLU A 72 -16.17 4.66 4.05
C GLU A 72 -16.97 3.57 4.77
#